data_AF-A0A1A8D129-F1
#
_entry.id   AF-A0A1A8D129-F1
#
_cell.length_a   1.000
_cell.length_b   1.000
_cell.length_c   1.000
_cell.angle_alpha   90.00
_cell.angle_beta   90.00
_cell.angle_gamma   90.00
#
_symmetry.space_group_name_H-M   'P 1'
#
loop_
_entity.id
_entity.type
_entity.pdbx_description
1 polymer ?
#
loop_
_entity_poly.entity_id
_entity_poly.type
_entity_poly.pdbx_seq_one_letter_code
_entity_poly.pdbx_strand_id
1 'polypeptide(L)'
;AIMFRETEVEEARVKLLFAKKGALASRMLLALICDPQAEGQGAQPRSEVQALLTEYLDASCSLLFELLLLGHETSRCFSAENLVSVGWILGVLQPHPHLLSFMGYQVQQVVRVLSRLQRTSLSPVQSVLLFQRCRLLLACLQNNSLLAQHLRSNFREELRYFVTPLCAEEKLLPQYPISRATVGLIQQIQTHIRVQ
;
A
#
# COMPACT_ATOMS: atom_id res chain seq x y z
N ALA A 1 -31.82 10.38 14.49
CA ALA A 1 -31.33 9.41 15.49
C ALA A 1 -30.47 8.26 14.89
N ILE A 2 -30.31 8.14 13.57
CA ILE A 2 -29.48 7.08 12.95
C ILE A 2 -27.98 7.40 13.02
N MET A 3 -27.63 8.67 12.85
CA MET A 3 -26.25 9.19 12.83
C MET A 3 -25.44 8.97 14.13
N PHE A 4 -26.10 8.77 15.27
CA PHE A 4 -25.44 8.49 16.56
C PHE A 4 -25.14 6.99 16.77
N ARG A 5 -25.96 6.10 16.20
CA ARG A 5 -25.73 4.65 16.34
C ARG A 5 -24.55 4.17 15.50
N GLU A 6 -24.36 4.74 14.31
CA GLU A 6 -23.26 4.33 13.43
C GLU A 6 -21.91 4.74 14.00
N THR A 7 -21.78 5.94 14.54
CA THR A 7 -20.54 6.45 15.16
C THR A 7 -20.16 5.69 16.43
N GLU A 8 -21.12 5.39 17.32
CA GLU A 8 -20.88 4.61 18.53
C GLU A 8 -20.49 3.15 18.22
N VAL A 9 -21.11 2.54 17.20
CA VAL A 9 -20.79 1.17 16.76
C VAL A 9 -19.40 1.12 16.12
N GLU A 10 -19.02 2.14 15.37
CA GLU A 10 -17.71 2.23 14.72
C GLU A 10 -16.58 2.38 15.74
N GLU A 11 -16.74 3.24 16.75
CA GLU A 11 -15.77 3.37 17.84
C GLU A 11 -15.62 2.05 18.63
N ALA A 12 -16.72 1.35 18.90
CA ALA A 12 -16.70 0.06 19.58
C ALA A 12 -15.96 -1.02 18.76
N ARG A 13 -16.13 -1.03 17.43
CA ARG A 13 -15.44 -1.96 16.52
C ARG A 13 -13.93 -1.70 16.46
N VAL A 14 -13.54 -0.43 16.38
CA VAL A 14 -12.12 -0.03 16.43
C VAL A 14 -11.51 -0.45 17.77
N LYS A 15 -12.18 -0.16 18.89
CA LYS A 15 -11.74 -0.61 20.22
C LYS A 15 -11.60 -2.13 20.33
N LEU A 16 -12.50 -2.89 19.70
CA LEU A 16 -12.42 -4.36 19.64
C LEU A 16 -11.21 -4.85 18.83
N LEU A 17 -11.01 -4.31 17.62
CA LEU A 17 -9.90 -4.68 16.73
C LEU A 17 -8.54 -4.47 17.42
N PHE A 18 -8.45 -3.41 18.23
CA PHE A 18 -7.23 -3.02 18.93
C PHE A 18 -7.19 -3.41 20.40
N ALA A 19 -8.19 -4.17 20.87
CA ALA A 19 -8.18 -4.77 22.19
C ALA A 19 -6.96 -5.69 22.37
N LYS A 20 -6.55 -5.87 23.64
CA LYS A 20 -5.37 -6.69 23.99
C LYS A 20 -4.11 -6.26 23.22
N LYS A 21 -3.85 -4.95 23.15
CA LYS A 21 -2.71 -4.34 22.43
C LYS A 21 -2.66 -4.69 20.94
N GLY A 22 -3.83 -4.81 20.31
CA GLY A 22 -3.95 -5.11 18.89
C GLY A 22 -3.57 -6.53 18.49
N ALA A 23 -3.60 -7.52 19.39
CA ALA A 23 -3.19 -8.89 19.07
C ALA A 23 -3.96 -9.50 17.88
N LEU A 24 -5.28 -9.26 17.77
CA LEU A 24 -6.07 -9.70 16.63
C LEU A 24 -5.68 -8.96 15.36
N ALA A 25 -5.61 -7.62 15.42
CA ALA A 25 -5.18 -6.80 14.29
C ALA A 25 -3.77 -7.18 13.80
N SER A 26 -2.84 -7.51 14.70
CA SER A 26 -1.51 -7.97 14.33
C SER A 26 -1.54 -9.30 13.58
N ARG A 27 -2.36 -10.26 14.01
CA ARG A 27 -2.51 -11.54 13.30
C ARG A 27 -3.16 -11.35 11.93
N MET A 28 -4.15 -10.46 11.82
CA MET A 28 -4.78 -10.12 10.55
C MET A 28 -3.78 -9.46 9.61
N LEU A 29 -3.00 -8.49 10.10
CA LEU A 29 -1.94 -7.82 9.33
C LEU A 29 -0.91 -8.82 8.80
N LEU A 30 -0.42 -9.72 9.64
CA LEU A 30 0.54 -10.74 9.22
C LEU A 30 -0.05 -11.69 8.18
N ALA A 31 -1.34 -12.01 8.26
CA ALA A 31 -2.01 -12.86 7.28
C ALA A 31 -2.12 -12.20 5.89
N LEU A 32 -2.10 -10.87 5.79
CA LEU A 32 -2.16 -10.16 4.49
C LEU A 32 -0.89 -10.34 3.66
N ILE A 33 0.25 -10.58 4.30
CA ILE A 33 1.54 -10.64 3.60
C ILE A 33 1.80 -12.08 3.14
N CYS A 34 1.90 -12.27 1.84
CA CYS A 34 2.31 -13.55 1.25
C CYS A 34 3.58 -13.37 0.40
N ASP A 35 4.24 -14.48 0.08
CA ASP A 35 5.31 -14.46 -0.91
C ASP A 35 4.73 -14.30 -2.33
N PRO A 36 5.05 -13.23 -3.07
CA PRO A 36 4.64 -13.11 -4.47
C PRO A 36 5.32 -14.14 -5.38
N GLN A 37 6.33 -14.87 -4.90
CA GLN A 37 7.05 -15.93 -5.62
C GLN A 37 6.79 -17.32 -5.01
N ALA A 38 5.68 -17.52 -4.30
CA ALA A 38 5.35 -18.78 -3.61
C ALA A 38 5.30 -20.02 -4.53
N GLU A 39 5.21 -19.85 -5.85
CA GLU A 39 5.27 -20.95 -6.81
C GLU A 39 6.74 -21.32 -7.10
N GLY A 40 7.11 -22.52 -6.64
CA GLY A 40 8.49 -22.98 -6.51
C GLY A 40 9.33 -23.00 -7.78
N GLN A 41 10.64 -23.06 -7.53
CA GLN A 41 11.78 -23.11 -8.46
C GLN A 41 11.80 -24.34 -9.42
N GLY A 42 10.68 -24.81 -9.97
CA GLY A 42 10.71 -26.03 -10.80
C GLY A 42 9.48 -26.39 -11.65
N ALA A 43 8.36 -25.67 -11.58
CA ALA A 43 7.22 -25.95 -12.44
C ALA A 43 6.59 -24.65 -12.93
N GLN A 44 6.32 -24.56 -14.25
CA GLN A 44 5.61 -23.42 -14.82
C GLN A 44 4.31 -23.19 -14.05
N PRO A 45 4.06 -21.96 -13.57
CA PRO A 45 2.84 -21.67 -12.84
C PRO A 45 1.65 -21.97 -13.75
N ARG A 46 0.70 -22.78 -13.26
CA ARG A 46 -0.59 -22.90 -13.96
C ARG A 46 -1.18 -21.50 -14.01
N SER A 47 -1.51 -21.02 -15.21
CA SER A 47 -1.93 -19.62 -15.44
C SER A 47 -3.02 -19.13 -14.48
N GLU A 48 -3.88 -20.04 -14.02
CA GLU A 48 -4.93 -19.79 -13.03
C GLU A 48 -4.40 -19.46 -11.63
N VAL A 49 -3.39 -20.17 -11.13
CA VAL A 49 -2.84 -19.91 -9.79
C VAL A 49 -2.11 -18.57 -9.74
N GLN A 50 -1.40 -18.21 -10.82
CA GLN A 50 -0.78 -16.90 -10.94
C GLN A 50 -1.80 -15.75 -10.99
N ALA A 51 -2.95 -15.98 -11.62
CA ALA A 51 -4.05 -15.01 -11.66
C ALA A 51 -4.63 -14.80 -10.25
N LEU A 52 -4.93 -15.89 -9.54
CA LEU A 52 -5.43 -15.85 -8.16
C LEU A 52 -4.43 -15.17 -7.20
N LEU A 53 -3.14 -15.47 -7.35
CA LEU A 53 -2.09 -14.82 -6.54
C LEU A 53 -2.02 -13.32 -6.80
N THR A 54 -2.16 -12.90 -8.06
CA THR A 54 -2.21 -11.48 -8.42
C THR A 54 -3.42 -10.78 -7.81
N GLU A 55 -4.60 -11.40 -7.91
CA GLU A 55 -5.82 -10.89 -7.30
C GLU A 55 -5.69 -10.79 -5.78
N TYR A 56 -5.10 -11.81 -5.14
CA TYR A 56 -4.82 -11.82 -3.72
C TYR A 56 -3.89 -10.66 -3.30
N LEU A 57 -2.78 -10.45 -4.04
CA LEU A 57 -1.82 -9.39 -3.74
C LEU A 57 -2.42 -7.99 -3.92
N ASP A 58 -3.32 -7.84 -4.89
CA ASP A 58 -4.04 -6.59 -5.15
C ASP A 58 -5.05 -6.31 -4.03
N ALA A 59 -5.85 -7.31 -3.65
CA ALA A 59 -6.77 -7.21 -2.51
C ALA A 59 -6.03 -6.95 -1.20
N SER A 60 -4.90 -7.62 -0.98
CA SER A 60 -4.05 -7.43 0.21
C SER A 60 -3.47 -6.02 0.27
N CYS A 61 -3.06 -5.45 -0.86
CA CYS A 61 -2.62 -4.06 -0.93
C CYS A 61 -3.77 -3.09 -0.62
N SER A 62 -4.97 -3.31 -1.16
CA SER A 62 -6.14 -2.48 -0.86
C SER A 62 -6.49 -2.53 0.63
N LEU A 63 -6.52 -3.72 1.24
CA LEU A 63 -6.78 -3.88 2.67
C LEU A 63 -5.71 -3.21 3.54
N LEU A 64 -4.43 -3.36 3.19
CA LEU A 64 -3.36 -2.69 3.90
C LEU A 64 -3.45 -1.16 3.78
N PHE A 65 -3.84 -0.65 2.61
CA PHE A 65 -4.11 0.78 2.42
C PHE A 65 -5.22 1.28 3.36
N GLU A 66 -6.35 0.57 3.47
CA GLU A 66 -7.44 0.95 4.38
C GLU A 66 -6.97 0.97 5.84
N LEU A 67 -6.18 -0.04 6.26
CA LEU A 67 -5.61 -0.08 7.60
C LEU A 67 -4.65 1.10 7.86
N LEU A 68 -3.84 1.47 6.87
CA LEU A 68 -2.98 2.65 6.97
C LEU A 68 -3.77 3.96 7.04
N LEU A 69 -4.89 4.05 6.31
CA LEU A 69 -5.79 5.20 6.38
C LEU A 69 -6.42 5.32 7.77
N LEU A 70 -6.92 4.21 8.32
CA LEU A 70 -7.41 4.15 9.69
C LEU A 70 -6.34 4.59 10.69
N GLY A 71 -5.10 4.10 10.57
CA GLY A 71 -3.99 4.51 11.42
C GLY A 71 -3.63 6.00 11.31
N HIS A 72 -3.89 6.62 10.16
CA HIS A 72 -3.70 8.05 9.94
C HIS A 72 -4.82 8.87 10.58
N GLU A 73 -6.07 8.41 10.47
CA GLU A 73 -7.25 9.07 11.04
C GLU A 73 -7.29 8.96 12.57
N THR A 74 -6.99 7.78 13.12
CA THR A 74 -6.93 7.57 14.57
C THR A 74 -5.90 8.47 15.24
N SER A 75 -4.74 8.67 14.60
CA SER A 75 -3.69 9.55 15.11
C SER A 75 -4.06 11.03 15.13
N ARG A 76 -5.05 11.44 14.33
CA ARG A 76 -5.53 12.83 14.24
C ARG A 76 -6.72 13.12 15.14
N CYS A 77 -7.62 12.15 15.33
CA CYS A 77 -8.90 12.36 16.00
C CYS A 77 -8.89 12.01 17.49
N PHE A 78 -7.94 11.20 17.97
CA PHE A 78 -7.97 10.68 19.33
C PHE A 78 -6.63 10.92 20.06
N SER A 79 -6.72 11.51 21.26
CA SER A 79 -5.57 11.83 22.11
C SER A 79 -5.02 10.58 22.82
N ALA A 80 -3.69 10.41 22.75
CA ALA A 80 -2.76 9.64 23.59
C ALA A 80 -3.01 8.15 23.90
N GLU A 81 -4.22 7.61 23.79
CA GLU A 81 -4.54 6.22 24.19
C GLU A 81 -4.70 5.26 22.99
N ASN A 82 -4.70 5.77 21.76
CA ASN A 82 -4.83 4.93 20.57
C ASN A 82 -3.48 4.39 20.09
N LEU A 83 -3.30 3.08 20.27
CA LEU A 83 -2.08 2.30 19.99
C LEU A 83 -1.75 2.14 18.49
N VAL A 84 -2.56 2.69 17.59
CA VAL A 84 -2.56 2.33 16.16
C VAL A 84 -2.17 3.53 15.34
N SER A 85 -0.87 3.63 15.08
CA SER A 85 -0.30 4.55 14.11
C SER A 85 0.14 3.80 12.86
N VAL A 86 0.39 4.54 11.78
CA VAL A 86 1.06 4.01 10.58
C VAL A 86 2.39 3.31 10.96
N GLY A 87 3.16 3.89 11.87
CA GLY A 87 4.40 3.30 12.37
C GLY A 87 4.18 1.96 13.10
N TRP A 88 3.12 1.84 13.92
CA TRP A 88 2.76 0.58 14.58
C TRP A 88 2.39 -0.51 13.57
N ILE A 89 1.55 -0.18 12.58
CA ILE A 89 1.13 -1.13 11.53
C ILE A 89 2.37 -1.66 10.78
N LEU A 90 3.26 -0.76 10.34
CA LEU A 90 4.48 -1.16 9.65
C LEU A 90 5.43 -1.94 10.56
N GLY A 91 5.51 -1.58 11.85
CA GLY A 91 6.31 -2.30 12.85
C GLY A 91 5.83 -3.72 13.11
N VAL A 92 4.51 -3.96 13.11
CA VAL A 92 3.92 -5.30 13.21
C VAL A 92 4.29 -6.16 12.01
N LEU A 93 4.29 -5.58 10.82
CA LEU A 93 4.62 -6.30 9.58
C LEU A 93 6.11 -6.58 9.44
N GLN A 94 6.97 -5.70 10.00
CA GLN A 94 8.42 -5.72 9.82
C GLN A 94 9.11 -7.09 10.00
N PRO A 95 8.79 -7.92 11.01
CA PRO A 95 9.42 -9.24 11.17
C PRO A 95 8.93 -10.30 10.17
N HIS A 96 7.92 -10.01 9.35
CA HIS A 96 7.36 -10.99 8.42
C HIS A 96 8.36 -11.31 7.28
N PRO A 97 8.68 -12.59 7.02
CA PRO A 97 9.74 -12.98 6.09
C PRO A 97 9.49 -12.52 4.65
N HIS A 98 8.22 -12.44 4.25
CA HIS A 98 7.83 -12.04 2.89
C HIS A 98 7.49 -10.55 2.75
N LEU A 99 7.72 -9.72 3.78
CA LEU A 99 7.38 -8.30 3.69
C LEU A 99 8.16 -7.60 2.56
N LEU A 100 9.47 -7.85 2.46
CA LEU A 100 10.29 -7.19 1.45
C LEU A 100 9.92 -7.64 0.03
N SER A 101 9.65 -8.94 -0.17
CA SER A 101 9.20 -9.44 -1.48
C SER A 101 7.83 -8.90 -1.85
N PHE A 102 6.89 -8.85 -0.91
CA PHE A 102 5.60 -8.19 -1.09
C PHE A 102 5.75 -6.72 -1.49
N MET A 103 6.59 -5.96 -0.80
CA MET A 103 6.83 -4.54 -1.14
C MET A 103 7.49 -4.38 -2.51
N GLY A 104 8.43 -5.26 -2.85
CA GLY A 104 9.03 -5.29 -4.19
C GLY A 104 8.00 -5.54 -5.29
N TYR A 105 7.06 -6.46 -5.06
CA TYR A 105 5.95 -6.69 -5.97
C TYR A 105 5.09 -5.43 -6.15
N GLN A 106 4.74 -4.73 -5.05
CA GLN A 106 3.95 -3.50 -5.14
C GLN A 106 4.66 -2.41 -5.97
N VAL A 107 5.98 -2.25 -5.80
CA VAL A 107 6.78 -1.34 -6.63
C VAL A 107 6.72 -1.74 -8.11
N GLN A 108 6.93 -3.02 -8.40
CA GLN A 108 6.90 -3.54 -9.77
C GLN A 108 5.55 -3.30 -10.44
N GLN A 109 4.43 -3.44 -9.71
CA GLN A 109 3.10 -3.14 -10.27
C GLN A 109 2.93 -1.64 -10.57
N VAL A 110 3.42 -0.74 -9.70
CA VAL A 110 3.41 0.71 -9.96
C VAL A 110 4.23 1.04 -11.21
N VAL A 111 5.44 0.51 -11.30
CA VAL A 111 6.34 0.70 -12.46
C VAL A 111 5.71 0.15 -13.74
N ARG A 112 5.10 -1.04 -13.68
CA ARG A 112 4.44 -1.66 -14.83
C ARG A 112 3.30 -0.80 -15.36
N VAL A 113 2.43 -0.33 -14.48
CA VAL A 113 1.25 0.50 -14.82
C VAL A 113 1.66 1.86 -15.41
N LEU A 114 2.70 2.47 -14.85
CA LEU A 114 3.22 3.77 -15.31
C LEU A 114 4.21 3.67 -16.47
N SER A 115 4.63 2.46 -16.85
CA SER A 115 5.55 2.26 -17.97
C SER A 115 4.96 2.81 -19.26
N ARG A 116 5.77 3.57 -20.01
CA ARG A 116 5.40 4.16 -21.32
C ARG A 116 5.11 3.10 -22.39
N LEU A 117 5.56 1.87 -22.19
CA LEU A 117 5.25 0.76 -23.10
C LEU A 117 3.76 0.42 -23.11
N GLN A 118 3.05 0.71 -22.02
CA GLN A 118 1.59 0.54 -21.95
C GLN A 118 0.90 1.79 -22.48
N ARG A 119 0.39 1.78 -23.71
CA ARG A 119 -0.15 3.00 -24.35
C ARG A 119 -1.60 3.34 -23.97
N THR A 120 -2.26 2.49 -23.19
CA THR A 120 -3.66 2.66 -22.82
C THR A 120 -3.80 3.44 -21.52
N SER A 121 -4.80 4.33 -21.46
CA SER A 121 -5.23 4.95 -20.21
C SER A 121 -5.72 3.90 -19.22
N LEU A 122 -5.60 4.20 -17.93
CA LEU A 122 -5.97 3.26 -16.87
C LEU A 122 -7.47 3.14 -16.71
N SER A 123 -7.93 1.91 -16.45
CA SER A 123 -9.30 1.68 -15.98
C SER A 123 -9.51 2.30 -14.59
N PRO A 124 -10.77 2.48 -14.13
CA PRO A 124 -11.03 2.98 -12.78
C PRO A 124 -10.37 2.12 -11.69
N VAL A 125 -10.46 0.79 -11.81
CA VAL A 125 -9.87 -0.16 -10.85
C VAL A 125 -8.34 -0.03 -10.82
N GLN A 126 -7.70 0.05 -11.99
CA GLN A 126 -6.25 0.23 -12.09
C GLN A 126 -5.80 1.57 -11.49
N SER A 127 -6.59 2.62 -11.68
CA SER A 127 -6.29 3.95 -11.15
C SER A 127 -6.36 3.98 -9.62
N VAL A 128 -7.38 3.33 -9.04
CA VAL A 128 -7.51 3.19 -7.58
C VAL A 128 -6.35 2.37 -7.02
N LEU A 129 -6.02 1.23 -7.61
CA LEU A 129 -4.89 0.41 -7.16
C LEU A 129 -3.55 1.16 -7.26
N LEU A 130 -3.33 1.94 -8.33
CA LEU A 130 -2.15 2.80 -8.43
C LEU A 130 -2.09 3.80 -7.27
N PHE A 131 -3.19 4.50 -6.99
CA PHE A 131 -3.28 5.44 -5.88
C PHE A 131 -2.96 4.75 -4.54
N GLN A 132 -3.58 3.60 -4.26
CA GLN A 132 -3.38 2.84 -3.03
C GLN A 132 -1.93 2.38 -2.87
N ARG A 133 -1.32 1.84 -3.94
CA ARG A 133 0.10 1.45 -3.93
C ARG A 133 1.01 2.65 -3.71
N CYS A 134 0.77 3.79 -4.37
CA CYS A 134 1.55 5.00 -4.12
C CYS A 134 1.44 5.48 -2.67
N ARG A 135 0.24 5.42 -2.07
CA ARG A 135 0.03 5.73 -0.64
C ARG A 135 0.82 4.80 0.27
N LEU A 136 0.78 3.49 -0.01
CA LEU A 136 1.54 2.48 0.73
C LEU A 136 3.05 2.74 0.64
N LEU A 137 3.59 2.92 -0.57
CA LEU A 137 5.02 3.19 -0.79
C LEU A 137 5.48 4.46 -0.06
N LEU A 138 4.67 5.52 -0.12
CA LEU A 138 4.97 6.77 0.59
C LEU A 138 4.95 6.58 2.11
N ALA A 139 3.96 5.85 2.64
CA ALA A 139 3.90 5.52 4.06
C ALA A 139 5.15 4.76 4.52
N CYS A 140 5.61 3.79 3.74
CA CYS A 140 6.86 3.06 4.02
C CYS A 140 8.08 4.00 4.02
N LEU A 141 8.21 4.87 3.02
CA LEU A 141 9.33 5.82 2.91
C LEU A 141 9.40 6.83 4.07
N GLN A 142 8.24 7.19 4.63
CA GLN A 142 8.13 8.20 5.68
C GLN A 142 8.20 7.64 7.10
N ASN A 143 7.68 6.42 7.32
CA ASN A 143 7.38 5.94 8.68
C ASN A 143 8.16 4.67 9.08
N ASN A 144 8.93 4.06 8.17
CA ASN A 144 9.71 2.87 8.49
C ASN A 144 11.09 2.90 7.82
N SER A 145 12.16 3.04 8.61
CA SER A 145 13.53 3.19 8.10
C SER A 145 14.02 1.97 7.32
N LEU A 146 13.68 0.75 7.76
CA LEU A 146 14.07 -0.49 7.10
C LEU A 146 13.42 -0.59 5.71
N LEU A 147 12.10 -0.37 5.62
CA LEU A 147 11.39 -0.37 4.34
C LEU A 147 11.85 0.77 3.43
N ALA A 148 12.07 1.95 4.00
CA ALA A 148 12.58 3.09 3.24
C ALA A 148 13.99 2.80 2.67
N GLN A 149 14.87 2.18 3.44
CA GLN A 149 16.18 1.73 2.97
C GLN A 149 16.03 0.67 1.88
N HIS A 150 15.19 -0.34 2.07
CA HIS A 150 14.95 -1.37 1.07
C HIS A 150 14.49 -0.78 -0.28
N LEU A 151 13.54 0.16 -0.24
CA LEU A 151 13.05 0.86 -1.44
C LEU A 151 14.15 1.68 -2.13
N ARG A 152 14.98 2.40 -1.36
CA ARG A 152 16.09 3.20 -1.89
C ARG A 152 17.26 2.36 -2.41
N SER A 153 17.51 1.18 -1.84
CA SER A 153 18.63 0.33 -2.24
C SER A 153 18.29 -0.52 -3.46
N ASN A 154 17.05 -1.01 -3.57
CA ASN A 154 16.70 -2.01 -4.57
C ASN A 154 15.85 -1.48 -5.73
N PHE A 155 15.16 -0.35 -5.56
CA PHE A 155 14.20 0.15 -6.55
C PHE A 155 14.35 1.64 -6.89
N ARG A 156 15.47 2.25 -6.48
CA ARG A 156 15.68 3.70 -6.66
C ARG A 156 15.60 4.12 -8.12
N GLU A 157 16.26 3.39 -9.01
CA GLU A 157 16.32 3.76 -10.41
C GLU A 157 14.96 3.55 -11.08
N GLU A 158 14.26 2.47 -10.76
CA GLU A 158 12.92 2.20 -11.27
C GLU A 158 11.91 3.28 -10.84
N LEU A 159 11.94 3.65 -9.56
CA LEU A 159 11.11 4.73 -9.02
C LEU A 159 11.50 6.08 -9.60
N ARG A 160 12.79 6.33 -9.85
CA ARG A 160 13.28 7.60 -10.41
C ARG A 160 12.86 7.78 -11.86
N TYR A 161 12.97 6.73 -12.69
CA TYR A 161 12.80 6.85 -14.13
C TYR A 161 11.39 6.50 -14.62
N PHE A 162 10.69 5.56 -13.99
CA PHE A 162 9.36 5.14 -14.44
C PHE A 162 8.22 5.77 -13.64
N VAL A 163 8.41 6.01 -12.34
CA VAL A 163 7.37 6.56 -11.45
C VAL A 163 7.50 8.08 -11.43
N THR A 164 7.03 8.72 -12.51
CA THR A 164 7.09 10.17 -12.68
C THR A 164 5.71 10.83 -12.78
N PRO A 165 5.58 12.10 -12.36
CA PRO A 165 4.33 12.86 -12.52
C PRO A 165 3.83 12.86 -13.97
N LEU A 166 4.74 13.04 -14.92
CA LEU A 166 4.44 13.02 -16.35
C LEU A 166 3.84 11.67 -16.79
N CYS A 167 4.46 10.55 -16.40
CA CYS A 167 3.89 9.23 -16.69
C CYS A 167 2.49 9.06 -16.09
N ALA A 168 2.24 9.60 -14.90
CA ALA A 168 0.93 9.50 -14.26
C ALA A 168 -0.13 10.35 -14.97
N GLU A 169 0.22 11.57 -15.38
CA GLU A 169 -0.66 12.46 -16.15
C GLU A 169 -1.03 11.89 -17.53
N GLU A 170 -0.09 11.19 -18.19
CA GLU A 170 -0.36 10.49 -19.45
C GLU A 170 -1.33 9.31 -19.28
N LYS A 171 -1.30 8.63 -18.12
CA LYS A 171 -2.06 7.40 -17.88
C LYS A 171 -3.40 7.60 -17.20
N LEU A 172 -3.50 8.59 -16.32
CA LEU A 172 -4.70 8.86 -15.52
C LEU A 172 -5.63 9.82 -16.28
N LEU A 173 -6.88 9.41 -16.47
CA LEU A 173 -7.86 10.29 -17.09
C LEU A 173 -8.14 11.49 -16.17
N PRO A 174 -8.18 12.73 -16.69
CA PRO A 174 -8.42 13.93 -15.87
C PRO A 174 -9.74 13.91 -15.10
N GLN A 175 -10.73 13.15 -15.60
CA GLN A 175 -12.05 13.01 -14.99
C GLN A 175 -12.08 12.13 -13.73
N TYR A 176 -11.03 11.34 -13.45
CA TYR A 176 -11.00 10.56 -12.22
C TYR A 176 -10.67 11.46 -11.01
N PRO A 177 -11.47 11.43 -9.92
CA PRO A 177 -11.26 12.30 -8.76
C PRO A 177 -9.87 12.15 -8.11
N ILE A 178 -9.30 10.94 -8.21
CA ILE A 178 -8.00 10.60 -7.62
C ILE A 178 -6.80 11.03 -8.47
N SER A 179 -6.99 11.52 -9.70
CA SER A 179 -5.88 11.77 -10.64
C SER A 179 -4.89 12.78 -10.07
N ARG A 180 -5.36 13.96 -9.68
CA ARG A 180 -4.51 15.02 -9.10
C ARG A 180 -3.83 14.56 -7.80
N ALA A 181 -4.55 13.84 -6.95
CA ALA A 181 -4.00 13.31 -5.70
C ALA A 181 -2.88 12.30 -5.98
N THR A 182 -3.07 11.42 -6.96
CA THR A 182 -2.08 10.40 -7.35
C THR A 182 -0.80 11.04 -7.90
N VAL A 183 -0.92 12.06 -8.75
CA VAL A 183 0.23 12.83 -9.25
C VAL A 183 1.00 13.46 -8.08
N GLY A 184 0.30 14.06 -7.12
CA GLY A 184 0.91 14.63 -5.92
C GLY A 184 1.64 13.60 -5.03
N LEU A 185 1.12 12.38 -4.92
CA LEU A 185 1.81 11.29 -4.21
C LEU A 185 3.09 10.88 -4.91
N ILE A 186 3.07 10.80 -6.24
CA ILE A 186 4.25 10.45 -7.03
C ILE A 186 5.34 11.51 -6.87
N GLN A 187 4.97 12.79 -6.86
CA GLN A 187 5.91 13.88 -6.57
C GLN A 187 6.57 13.69 -5.19
N GLN A 188 5.80 13.35 -4.16
CA GLN A 188 6.33 13.11 -2.82
C GLN A 188 7.26 11.89 -2.77
N ILE A 189 6.87 10.78 -3.42
CA ILE A 189 7.72 9.58 -3.54
C ILE A 189 9.07 9.97 -4.17
N GLN A 190 9.05 10.72 -5.28
CA GLN A 190 10.28 11.16 -5.93
C GLN A 190 11.17 12.01 -5.02
N THR A 191 10.59 12.89 -4.21
CA THR A 191 11.34 13.67 -3.21
C THR A 191 12.00 12.75 -2.19
N HIS A 192 11.27 11.80 -1.60
CA HIS A 192 11.80 10.88 -0.60
C HIS A 192 12.86 9.90 -1.13
N ILE A 193 12.85 9.60 -2.42
CA ILE A 193 13.86 8.77 -3.09
C ILE A 193 15.14 9.57 -3.43
N ARG A 194 15.06 10.91 -3.54
CA ARG A 194 16.20 11.78 -3.85
C ARG A 194 17.02 12.17 -2.62
N VAL A 195 16.41 12.30 -1.45
CA VAL A 195 17.10 12.69 -0.20
C VAL A 195 18.00 11.54 0.28
N GLN A 196 19.31 11.82 0.35
CA GLN A 196 20.34 11.06 1.07
C GLN A 196 20.72 11.82 2.33
#